data_AF-A0A224YUN5-F1
#
_entry.id   AF-A0A224YUN5-F1
#
_cell.length_a   1.000
_cell.length_b   1.000
_cell.length_c   1.000
_cell.angle_alpha   90.00
_cell.angle_beta   90.00
_cell.angle_gamma   90.00
#
_symmetry.space_group_name_H-M   'P 1'
#
loop_
_entity.id
_entity.type
_entity.pdbx_description
1 polymer ?
#
loop_
_entity_poly.entity_id
_entity_poly.type
_entity_poly.pdbx_seq_one_letter_code
_entity_poly.pdbx_strand_id
1 'polypeptide(L)'
;MSPSYTFGHKGDCCYCRSTSPAPGAYCPEKADTVLAVTPAYTFGIKPKDAKPDDIPAPGKYNVPGTDTYKSKSPAYTLSYRTNIPSDHTKKPGPGAHSPERVWMNKSSSPRFTFGIRHSPVAETPKPK
;
A
#
# COMPACT_ATOMS: atom_id res chain seq x y z
N MET A 1 -103.60 -39.94 -21.55
CA MET A 1 -102.75 -38.74 -21.56
C MET A 1 -102.20 -38.57 -20.15
N SER A 2 -100.88 -38.66 -20.00
CA SER A 2 -100.21 -38.59 -18.69
C SER A 2 -99.53 -37.22 -18.55
N PRO A 3 -99.57 -36.56 -17.39
CA PRO A 3 -98.89 -35.28 -17.21
C PRO A 3 -97.36 -35.47 -17.15
N SER A 4 -96.63 -34.57 -17.82
CA SER A 4 -95.18 -34.45 -17.72
C SER A 4 -94.85 -33.34 -16.72
N TYR A 5 -94.12 -33.67 -15.66
CA TYR A 5 -93.68 -32.71 -14.66
C TYR A 5 -92.17 -32.49 -14.79
N THR A 6 -91.74 -31.23 -14.88
CA THR A 6 -90.34 -30.82 -14.93
C THR A 6 -89.98 -30.10 -13.63
N PHE A 7 -89.00 -30.62 -12.89
CA PHE A 7 -88.40 -29.92 -11.75
C PHE A 7 -87.13 -29.21 -12.24
N GLY A 8 -87.16 -27.89 -12.36
CA GLY A 8 -85.96 -27.14 -12.72
C GLY A 8 -86.19 -25.65 -12.90
N HIS A 9 -86.19 -24.89 -11.80
CA HIS A 9 -85.97 -23.44 -11.88
C HIS A 9 -84.47 -23.18 -12.04
N LYS A 10 -84.08 -22.54 -13.15
CA LYS A 10 -82.75 -21.94 -13.28
C LYS A 10 -82.73 -20.64 -12.48
N GLY A 11 -82.32 -20.73 -11.23
CA GLY A 11 -81.99 -19.54 -10.44
C GLY A 11 -80.69 -18.94 -10.95
N ASP A 12 -80.69 -17.64 -11.22
CA ASP A 12 -79.46 -16.89 -11.46
C ASP A 12 -78.53 -17.04 -10.26
N CYS A 13 -77.31 -17.52 -10.52
CA CYS A 13 -76.33 -17.83 -9.49
C CYS A 13 -75.86 -16.53 -8.81
N CYS A 14 -76.49 -16.22 -7.68
CA CYS A 14 -76.05 -15.21 -6.74
C CYS A 14 -74.75 -15.67 -6.06
N TYR A 15 -73.65 -15.03 -6.47
CA TYR A 15 -72.37 -14.84 -5.76
C TYR A 15 -72.01 -15.89 -4.68
N CYS A 16 -71.05 -16.73 -5.03
CA CYS A 16 -70.36 -17.69 -4.19
C CYS A 16 -69.86 -17.07 -2.87
N ARG A 17 -70.52 -17.40 -1.76
CA ARG A 17 -70.01 -17.18 -0.40
C ARG A 17 -69.86 -18.49 0.36
N SER A 18 -69.34 -19.51 -0.33
CA SER A 18 -69.03 -20.83 0.23
C SER A 18 -67.58 -21.18 -0.07
N THR A 19 -66.82 -21.56 0.96
CA THR A 19 -65.40 -21.94 0.95
C THR A 19 -65.10 -23.19 0.11
N SER A 20 -66.09 -23.83 -0.52
CA SER A 20 -65.85 -24.91 -1.48
C SER A 20 -66.93 -24.92 -2.57
N PRO A 21 -66.58 -24.60 -3.83
CA PRO A 21 -67.53 -24.69 -4.94
C PRO A 21 -67.87 -26.16 -5.24
N ALA A 22 -69.11 -26.42 -5.65
CA ALA A 22 -69.54 -27.74 -6.10
C ALA A 22 -68.75 -28.21 -7.35
N PRO A 23 -68.61 -29.53 -7.58
CA PRO A 23 -68.00 -30.04 -8.82
C PRO A 23 -68.75 -29.46 -10.04
N GLY A 24 -68.03 -28.74 -10.91
CA GLY A 24 -68.60 -28.05 -12.08
C GLY A 24 -68.94 -26.58 -11.90
N ALA A 25 -68.82 -26.01 -10.69
CA ALA A 25 -69.03 -24.57 -10.44
C ALA A 25 -67.76 -23.71 -10.68
N TYR A 26 -66.65 -24.32 -11.14
CA TYR A 26 -65.44 -23.60 -11.51
C TYR A 26 -65.56 -23.06 -12.94
N CYS A 27 -65.48 -21.74 -13.12
CA CYS A 27 -65.48 -21.09 -14.42
C CYS A 27 -64.08 -20.52 -14.72
N PRO A 28 -63.21 -21.23 -15.44
CA PRO A 28 -61.85 -20.76 -15.73
C PRO A 28 -61.82 -19.50 -16.60
N GLU A 29 -62.83 -19.28 -17.46
CA GLU A 29 -62.89 -18.12 -18.37
C GLU A 29 -63.04 -16.78 -17.64
N LYS A 30 -63.45 -16.78 -16.36
CA LYS A 30 -63.56 -15.55 -15.55
C LYS A 30 -62.30 -15.28 -14.72
N ALA A 31 -61.31 -16.17 -14.76
CA ALA A 31 -60.10 -16.08 -13.94
C ALA A 31 -59.21 -14.89 -14.32
N ASP A 32 -59.22 -14.46 -15.59
CA ASP A 32 -58.38 -13.36 -16.07
C ASP A 32 -58.68 -12.03 -15.36
N THR A 33 -59.96 -11.78 -15.05
CA THR A 33 -60.37 -10.58 -14.30
C THR A 33 -59.86 -10.58 -12.87
N VAL A 34 -59.69 -11.77 -12.26
CA VAL A 34 -59.17 -11.92 -10.90
C VAL A 34 -57.65 -11.75 -10.93
N LEU A 35 -56.96 -12.35 -11.90
CA LEU A 35 -55.51 -12.23 -12.07
C LEU A 35 -55.06 -10.78 -12.33
N ALA A 36 -55.87 -9.99 -13.04
CA ALA A 36 -55.57 -8.58 -13.31
C ALA A 36 -55.71 -7.67 -12.06
N VAL A 37 -56.55 -8.06 -11.09
CA VAL A 37 -56.83 -7.27 -9.88
C VAL A 37 -55.96 -7.71 -8.70
N THR A 38 -55.37 -8.91 -8.73
CA THR A 38 -54.49 -9.37 -7.66
C THR A 38 -53.16 -8.62 -7.64
N PRO A 39 -52.68 -8.18 -6.46
CA PRO A 39 -51.39 -7.53 -6.33
C PRO A 39 -50.26 -8.49 -6.72
N ALA A 40 -49.31 -7.99 -7.52
CA ALA A 40 -48.10 -8.73 -7.87
C ALA A 40 -47.08 -8.67 -6.72
N TYR A 41 -46.86 -9.79 -6.05
CA TYR A 41 -45.83 -9.93 -5.03
C TYR A 41 -44.52 -10.44 -5.65
N THR A 42 -43.41 -9.75 -5.37
CA THR A 42 -42.07 -10.21 -5.72
C THR A 42 -41.42 -10.86 -4.51
N PHE A 43 -40.89 -12.07 -4.66
CA PHE A 43 -40.02 -12.67 -3.65
C PHE A 43 -38.58 -12.24 -3.91
N GLY A 44 -38.03 -11.41 -3.02
CA GLY A 44 -36.61 -11.08 -3.05
C GLY A 44 -36.29 -9.64 -2.65
N ILE A 45 -35.25 -9.48 -1.85
CA ILE A 45 -34.58 -8.19 -1.62
C ILE A 45 -33.49 -8.08 -2.68
N LYS A 46 -33.41 -6.97 -3.42
CA LYS A 46 -32.22 -6.62 -4.22
C LYS A 46 -31.15 -6.08 -3.26
N PRO A 47 -30.05 -6.80 -2.99
CA PRO A 47 -28.97 -6.27 -2.18
C PRO A 47 -28.38 -5.05 -2.90
N LYS A 48 -28.21 -3.92 -2.20
CA LYS A 48 -27.37 -2.85 -2.71
C LYS A 48 -25.92 -3.32 -2.61
N ASP A 49 -25.14 -3.13 -3.66
CA ASP A 49 -23.71 -3.40 -3.62
C ASP A 49 -23.10 -2.51 -2.53
N ALA A 50 -22.77 -3.11 -1.38
CA ALA A 50 -21.97 -2.44 -0.37
C ALA A 50 -20.63 -2.10 -1.01
N LYS A 51 -20.16 -0.85 -0.85
CA LYS A 51 -18.78 -0.53 -1.17
C LYS A 51 -17.91 -1.54 -0.41
N PRO A 52 -17.02 -2.29 -1.07
CA PRO A 52 -16.10 -3.11 -0.33
C PRO A 52 -15.33 -2.16 0.59
N ASP A 53 -15.37 -2.45 1.89
CA ASP A 53 -14.46 -1.83 2.85
C ASP A 53 -13.02 -1.98 2.33
N ASP A 54 -12.08 -1.16 2.80
CA ASP A 54 -10.64 -1.21 2.44
C ASP A 54 -9.98 -2.52 2.94
N ILE A 55 -10.49 -3.65 2.48
CA ILE A 55 -10.02 -4.99 2.72
C ILE A 55 -9.07 -5.28 1.56
N PRO A 56 -7.75 -5.32 1.81
CA PRO A 56 -6.80 -5.62 0.76
C PRO A 56 -7.10 -7.00 0.17
N ALA A 57 -7.01 -7.07 -1.16
CA ALA A 57 -7.13 -8.31 -1.90
C ALA A 57 -6.15 -9.39 -1.37
N PRO A 58 -6.41 -10.68 -1.61
CA PRO A 58 -5.44 -11.73 -1.32
C PRO A 58 -4.10 -11.39 -1.99
N GLY A 59 -3.01 -11.40 -1.20
CA GLY A 59 -1.66 -11.02 -1.67
C GLY A 59 -1.35 -9.52 -1.70
N LYS A 60 -2.30 -8.62 -1.41
CA LYS A 60 -2.05 -7.17 -1.28
C LYS A 60 -1.61 -6.72 0.12
N TYR A 61 -1.54 -7.65 1.08
CA TYR A 61 -0.99 -7.34 2.40
C TYR A 61 0.50 -7.04 2.28
N ASN A 62 0.91 -5.83 2.69
CA ASN A 62 2.31 -5.50 2.83
C ASN A 62 2.81 -5.97 4.21
N VAL A 63 3.58 -7.06 4.23
CA VAL A 63 4.20 -7.55 5.47
C VAL A 63 5.55 -6.84 5.62
N PRO A 64 5.75 -6.00 6.65
CA PRO A 64 7.01 -5.32 6.83
C PRO A 64 8.11 -6.34 7.18
N GLY A 65 9.34 -6.04 6.79
CA GLY A 65 10.50 -6.88 7.11
C GLY A 65 10.65 -7.06 8.63
N THR A 66 11.14 -8.23 9.06
CA THR A 66 11.22 -8.62 10.49
C THR A 66 11.99 -7.64 11.36
N ASP A 67 12.93 -6.89 10.78
CA ASP A 67 13.73 -5.84 11.42
C ASP A 67 12.89 -4.67 11.96
N THR A 68 11.69 -4.46 11.42
CA THR A 68 10.82 -3.35 11.81
C THR A 68 10.17 -3.55 13.19
N TYR A 69 9.95 -4.79 13.61
CA TYR A 69 9.25 -5.12 14.84
C TYR A 69 10.03 -6.04 15.78
N LYS A 70 11.16 -6.59 15.31
CA LYS A 70 12.01 -7.49 16.09
C LYS A 70 13.47 -7.07 15.97
N SER A 71 14.16 -7.07 17.09
CA SER A 71 15.61 -6.86 17.12
C SER A 71 16.34 -7.92 16.29
N LYS A 72 17.30 -7.51 15.45
CA LYS A 72 18.18 -8.44 14.73
C LYS A 72 18.92 -9.36 15.69
N SER A 73 19.07 -10.62 15.28
CA SER A 73 20.02 -11.52 15.92
C SER A 73 21.45 -10.97 15.78
N PRO A 74 22.33 -11.17 16.78
CA PRO A 74 23.72 -10.79 16.66
C PRO A 74 24.37 -11.45 15.43
N ALA A 75 25.18 -10.69 14.69
CA ALA A 75 25.96 -11.19 13.57
C ALA A 75 27.41 -11.40 14.01
N TYR A 76 27.83 -12.67 14.14
CA TYR A 76 29.18 -13.03 14.57
C TYR A 76 30.11 -13.23 13.36
N THR A 77 31.38 -12.85 13.51
CA THR A 77 32.44 -13.13 12.53
C THR A 77 33.61 -13.80 13.22
N LEU A 78 34.16 -14.86 12.61
CA LEU A 78 35.33 -15.58 13.13
C LEU A 78 36.65 -14.84 12.87
N SER A 79 36.66 -13.90 11.92
CA SER A 79 37.84 -13.16 11.52
C SER A 79 37.82 -11.73 12.06
N TYR A 80 39.02 -11.21 12.35
CA TYR A 80 39.20 -9.82 12.75
C TYR A 80 38.89 -8.87 11.59
N ARG A 81 38.10 -7.82 11.84
CA ARG A 81 37.89 -6.73 10.89
C ARG A 81 38.98 -5.67 11.11
N THR A 82 40.12 -5.81 10.42
CA THR A 82 41.08 -4.71 10.34
C THR A 82 40.49 -3.60 9.48
N ASN A 83 40.04 -2.51 10.09
CA ASN A 83 40.02 -1.24 9.38
C ASN A 83 41.48 -0.88 9.12
N ILE A 84 42.01 -1.26 7.96
CA ILE A 84 43.33 -0.81 7.54
C ILE A 84 43.23 0.71 7.54
N PRO A 85 43.97 1.44 8.41
CA PRO A 85 43.97 2.88 8.35
C PRO A 85 44.41 3.25 6.94
N SER A 86 43.46 3.73 6.15
CA SER A 86 43.76 4.22 4.81
C SER A 86 44.81 5.32 5.00
N ASP A 87 45.93 5.20 4.29
CA ASP A 87 47.00 6.18 4.33
C ASP A 87 46.48 7.48 3.69
N HIS A 88 45.85 8.33 4.51
CA HIS A 88 45.33 9.64 4.10
C HIS A 88 46.45 10.66 3.89
N THR A 89 47.72 10.25 3.96
CA THR A 89 48.84 11.12 3.63
C THR A 89 48.78 11.41 2.14
N LYS A 90 48.47 12.65 1.78
CA LYS A 90 48.62 13.14 0.41
C LYS A 90 50.10 13.15 0.08
N LYS A 91 50.60 12.04 -0.46
CA LYS A 91 51.98 11.92 -0.97
C LYS A 91 52.01 12.62 -2.34
N PRO A 92 52.55 13.85 -2.43
CA PRO A 92 52.64 14.53 -3.70
C PRO A 92 53.49 13.69 -4.66
N GLY A 93 53.06 13.61 -5.92
CA GLY A 93 53.85 12.98 -6.97
C GLY A 93 55.17 13.73 -7.23
N PRO A 94 56.10 13.14 -8.00
CA PRO A 94 57.30 13.84 -8.44
C PRO A 94 56.90 15.13 -9.18
N GLY A 95 57.49 16.26 -8.81
CA GLY A 95 57.17 17.57 -9.38
C GLY A 95 55.96 18.30 -8.79
N ALA A 96 55.20 17.69 -7.86
CA ALA A 96 54.07 18.36 -7.19
C ALA A 96 54.51 19.27 -6.01
N HIS A 97 55.80 19.29 -5.69
CA HIS A 97 56.38 20.24 -4.74
C HIS A 97 56.76 21.54 -5.46
N SER A 98 56.22 22.67 -5.00
CA SER A 98 56.55 24.01 -5.53
C SER A 98 57.11 24.90 -4.41
N PRO A 99 58.43 24.88 -4.17
CA PRO A 99 59.05 25.69 -3.12
C PRO A 99 58.96 27.20 -3.41
N GLU A 100 58.82 27.63 -4.67
CA GLU A 100 58.61 29.06 -4.98
C GLU A 100 57.24 29.60 -4.54
N ARG A 101 56.33 28.70 -4.15
CA ARG A 101 54.93 28.97 -3.83
C ARG A 101 54.62 28.89 -2.33
N VAL A 102 55.64 28.94 -1.47
CA VAL A 102 55.49 28.87 0.01
C VAL A 102 54.69 30.04 0.59
N TRP A 103 54.76 31.22 -0.03
CA TRP A 103 54.07 32.42 0.45
C TRP A 103 52.54 32.29 0.52
N MET A 104 51.94 31.32 -0.17
CA MET A 104 50.49 31.04 -0.08
C MET A 104 50.08 30.35 1.23
N ASN A 105 50.99 29.65 1.90
CA ASN A 105 50.70 28.92 3.14
C ASN A 105 51.47 29.44 4.36
N LYS A 106 52.56 30.20 4.15
CA LYS A 106 53.41 30.76 5.21
C LYS A 106 53.82 32.18 4.83
N SER A 107 53.99 33.05 5.82
CA SER A 107 54.35 34.46 5.62
C SER A 107 55.77 34.70 5.09
N SER A 108 56.67 33.70 5.14
CA SER A 108 58.04 33.80 4.61
C SER A 108 58.56 32.44 4.16
N SER A 109 59.41 32.45 3.13
CA SER A 109 60.14 31.27 2.66
C SER A 109 61.10 30.76 3.74
N PRO A 110 61.32 29.43 3.85
CA PRO A 110 62.26 28.86 4.82
C PRO A 110 63.69 29.31 4.49
N ARG A 111 64.43 29.74 5.52
CA ARG A 111 65.87 30.08 5.40
C ARG A 111 66.69 28.89 5.90
N PHE A 112 67.39 28.22 4.99
CA PHE A 112 68.28 27.13 5.33
C PHE A 112 69.72 27.63 5.51
N THR A 113 70.40 27.15 6.54
CA THR A 113 71.83 27.38 6.76
C THR A 113 72.50 26.03 6.93
N PHE A 114 73.58 25.77 6.19
CA PHE A 114 74.43 24.60 6.42
C PHE A 114 75.58 25.04 7.32
N GLY A 115 75.57 24.62 8.58
CA GLY A 115 76.66 24.92 9.52
C GLY A 115 76.24 24.76 10.98
N ILE A 116 77.10 24.11 11.77
CA ILE A 116 76.98 24.12 13.23
C ILE A 116 77.39 25.52 13.69
N ARG A 117 76.47 26.26 14.32
CA ARG A 117 76.81 27.54 14.96
C ARG A 117 77.50 27.25 16.28
N HIS A 118 78.80 27.04 16.21
CA HIS A 118 79.67 27.02 17.37
C HIS A 118 79.74 28.47 17.91
N SER A 119 78.90 28.79 18.89
CA SER A 119 78.86 30.05 19.65
C SER A 119 78.13 31.27 19.02
N PRO A 120 77.69 32.23 19.85
CA PRO A 120 76.75 33.31 19.45
C PRO A 120 77.37 34.49 18.68
N VAL A 121 78.66 34.49 18.35
CA VAL A 121 79.33 35.64 17.71
C VAL A 121 79.67 35.31 16.26
N ALA A 122 78.68 35.40 15.38
CA ALA A 122 78.92 35.45 13.94
C ALA A 122 79.02 36.94 13.56
N GLU A 123 80.25 37.39 13.34
CA GLU A 123 80.58 38.75 12.94
C GLU A 123 79.81 39.14 11.67
N THR A 124 78.95 40.15 11.77
CA THR A 124 78.49 40.88 10.59
C THR A 124 79.68 41.69 10.06
N PRO A 125 80.08 41.57 8.78
CA PRO A 125 81.13 42.43 8.24
C PRO A 125 80.65 43.88 8.31
N LYS A 126 81.38 44.73 9.04
CA LYS A 126 81.12 46.18 9.09
C LYS A 126 81.39 46.79 7.70
N PRO A 127 80.53 47.69 7.22
CA PRO A 127 80.76 48.40 5.96
C PRO A 127 81.97 49.35 6.09
N LYS A 128 82.71 49.48 4.99
CA LYS A 128 83.90 50.32 4.84
C LYS A 128 83.51 51.73 4.39
#